data_AF-A0A814AQZ2-F1
#
_entry.id   AF-A0A814AQZ2-F1
#
_cell.length_a   1.000
_cell.length_b   1.000
_cell.length_c   1.000
_cell.angle_alpha   90.00
_cell.angle_beta   90.00
_cell.angle_gamma   90.00
#
_symmetry.space_group_name_H-M   'P 1'
#
loop_
_entity.id
_entity.type
_entity.pdbx_description
1 polymer ?
#
loop_
_entity_poly.entity_id
_entity_poly.type
_entity_poly.pdbx_seq_one_letter_code
_entity_poly.pdbx_strand_id
1 'polypeptide(L)'
;MQSQLESEHLTLRTNIISVDRPDSSQLVDLHVYIIPKHVWKNRQNLAENDTMEQAISAGFVHVPQNLTIHELRQYIHKICGQDDQFPKDFIYLRSVGRCLTKVKPQQETDLRVKNYRPPMTFAPEIFILEGHHDDESSTPTNTKSYLFRESPIHRSLMSPLPLTTSRQQSWNKPIAAPLLPPSTLTYRTFVHSSERKNSTNFNDLAVSSDSNLSTASSILSARELAKLREEQERLRLRQIELARQRHEIEQEQKRREKELLEKQKNLSQEQQQHEIEQEQQKREKELLEKQKNLAQEQQHEIEREQQKREKELLEKQKNLSREQRQKEEEQAAIRIQGAYRNYRNRRKLKEKKQQEHAANEIERLQKEARELARRKAEEEHIEELNAHDVVKLSNHLEELKTKRVALEAARETIIRQMQQLHAQIAVRRTEERDLWKQKYLIEKKKTAALEERGRITLNDQSDTNTELEQAKIRLNNSTKLRQQAENECHLLEEELKQIRLNMSNLENRSSSKQSSSVQQKQQIKPISLDITLQY
;
A
#
# COMPACT_ATOMS: atom_id res chain seq x y z
N MET A 1 -44.96 35.84 -9.01
CA MET A 1 -44.49 35.36 -10.33
C MET A 1 -42.97 35.20 -10.40
N GLN A 2 -42.14 36.03 -9.76
CA GLN A 2 -40.68 35.78 -9.70
C GLN A 2 -40.27 34.66 -8.72
N SER A 3 -41.02 34.39 -7.65
CA SER A 3 -40.69 33.31 -6.70
C SER A 3 -41.02 31.90 -7.18
N GLN A 4 -41.90 31.75 -8.19
CA GLN A 4 -42.21 30.45 -8.80
C GLN A 4 -41.15 30.03 -9.83
N LEU A 5 -40.51 31.00 -10.50
CA LEU A 5 -39.40 30.73 -11.43
C LEU A 5 -38.11 30.31 -10.70
N GLU A 6 -37.84 30.85 -9.51
CA GLU A 6 -36.69 30.41 -8.70
C GLU A 6 -36.90 29.02 -8.09
N SER A 7 -38.14 28.66 -7.77
CA SER A 7 -38.52 27.33 -7.30
C SER A 7 -38.33 26.25 -8.38
N GLU A 8 -38.69 26.55 -9.63
CA GLU A 8 -38.50 25.64 -10.77
C GLU A 8 -37.01 25.50 -11.17
N HIS A 9 -36.21 26.57 -11.03
CA HIS A 9 -34.77 26.50 -11.25
C HIS A 9 -34.01 25.70 -10.18
N LEU A 10 -34.52 25.61 -8.94
CA LEU A 10 -33.94 24.74 -7.90
C LEU A 10 -34.40 23.28 -7.99
N THR A 11 -35.58 23.01 -8.53
CA THR A 11 -36.07 21.62 -8.74
C THR A 11 -35.47 20.96 -9.99
N LEU A 12 -35.08 21.74 -11.01
CA LEU A 12 -34.36 21.21 -12.18
C LEU A 12 -32.88 20.89 -11.90
N ARG A 13 -32.31 21.39 -10.80
CA ARG A 13 -30.94 21.03 -10.35
C ARG A 13 -30.90 19.82 -9.42
N THR A 14 -32.04 19.39 -8.87
CA THR A 14 -32.10 18.31 -7.87
C THR A 14 -32.71 17.01 -8.38
N ASN A 15 -33.16 16.96 -9.64
CA ASN A 15 -33.76 15.77 -10.26
C ASN A 15 -32.93 15.14 -11.39
N ILE A 16 -31.61 15.33 -11.37
CA ILE A 16 -30.70 14.69 -12.32
C ILE A 16 -30.02 13.49 -11.63
N ILE A 17 -30.65 12.33 -11.81
CA ILE A 17 -30.03 10.98 -11.82
C ILE A 17 -29.75 10.36 -10.44
N SER A 18 -30.78 9.72 -9.90
CA SER A 18 -30.69 8.60 -8.95
C SER A 18 -30.90 7.27 -9.69
N VAL A 19 -30.07 6.99 -10.70
CA VAL A 19 -29.90 5.66 -11.30
C VAL A 19 -28.40 5.50 -11.52
N ASP A 20 -27.78 4.60 -10.78
CA ASP A 20 -26.37 4.18 -10.88
C ASP A 20 -25.35 5.32 -11.00
N ARG A 21 -25.15 6.09 -9.92
CA ARG A 21 -23.89 6.84 -9.80
C ARG A 21 -22.77 5.81 -9.59
N PRO A 22 -21.84 5.64 -10.54
CA PRO A 22 -20.70 4.75 -10.34
C PRO A 22 -19.95 5.23 -9.09
N ASP A 23 -19.35 4.29 -8.36
CA ASP A 23 -18.52 4.63 -7.21
C ASP A 23 -17.53 5.74 -7.60
N SER A 24 -17.44 6.81 -6.79
CA SER A 24 -16.64 8.00 -7.10
C SER A 24 -15.16 7.64 -7.34
N SER A 25 -14.70 6.49 -6.83
CA SER A 25 -13.39 5.91 -7.09
C SER A 25 -13.13 5.53 -8.56
N GLN A 26 -14.18 5.32 -9.36
CA GLN A 26 -14.11 4.85 -10.75
C GLN A 26 -14.21 5.97 -11.79
N LEU A 27 -14.49 7.19 -11.36
CA LEU A 27 -14.61 8.37 -12.21
C LEU A 27 -13.28 9.12 -12.29
N VAL A 28 -13.03 9.80 -13.40
CA VAL A 28 -11.85 10.64 -13.64
C VAL A 28 -12.28 11.98 -14.20
N ASP A 29 -11.66 13.03 -13.70
CA ASP A 29 -11.72 14.38 -14.25
C ASP A 29 -10.71 14.49 -15.40
N LEU A 30 -11.21 14.67 -16.61
CA LEU A 30 -10.40 14.99 -17.78
C LEU A 30 -10.54 16.47 -18.14
N HIS A 31 -9.42 17.15 -18.34
CA HIS A 31 -9.39 18.51 -18.87
C HIS A 31 -9.40 18.47 -20.40
N VAL A 32 -10.39 19.11 -21.02
CA VAL A 32 -10.52 19.20 -22.48
C VAL A 32 -9.91 20.51 -22.98
N TYR A 33 -8.99 20.40 -23.95
CA TYR A 33 -8.32 21.52 -24.59
C TYR A 33 -8.60 21.56 -26.10
N ILE A 34 -8.96 22.72 -26.61
CA ILE A 34 -9.12 22.99 -28.05
C ILE A 34 -7.82 23.53 -28.60
N ILE A 35 -7.26 22.88 -29.62
CA ILE A 35 -6.08 23.35 -30.34
C ILE A 35 -6.51 24.33 -31.45
N PRO A 36 -6.00 25.57 -31.45
CA PRO A 36 -6.27 26.52 -32.53
C PRO A 36 -5.74 26.05 -33.89
N LYS A 37 -6.50 26.31 -34.95
CA LYS A 37 -6.15 25.88 -36.33
C LYS A 37 -4.81 26.43 -36.83
N HIS A 38 -4.39 27.62 -36.39
CA HIS A 38 -3.12 28.24 -36.83
C HIS A 38 -1.89 27.55 -36.26
N VAL A 39 -2.02 26.87 -35.12
CA VAL A 39 -0.96 26.10 -34.47
C VAL A 39 -0.77 24.75 -35.16
N TRP A 40 -1.84 24.22 -35.74
CA TRP A 40 -1.85 22.93 -36.40
C TRP A 40 -1.14 22.96 -37.76
N LYS A 41 -0.11 22.13 -37.93
CA LYS A 41 0.62 22.01 -39.20
C LYS A 41 -0.09 21.03 -40.12
N ASN A 42 -1.07 21.52 -40.88
CA ASN A 42 -1.89 20.71 -41.81
C ASN A 42 -1.07 19.78 -42.72
N ARG A 43 0.05 20.26 -43.28
CA ARG A 43 0.92 19.45 -44.16
C ARG A 43 1.56 18.24 -43.48
N GLN A 44 1.77 18.31 -42.17
CA GLN A 44 2.46 17.27 -41.39
C GLN A 44 1.50 16.50 -40.48
N ASN A 45 0.22 16.90 -40.42
CA ASN A 45 -0.79 16.36 -39.51
C ASN A 45 -0.30 16.29 -38.04
N LEU A 46 0.39 17.35 -37.59
CA LEU A 46 0.88 17.45 -36.22
C LEU A 46 0.85 18.89 -35.68
N ALA A 47 0.85 19.01 -34.37
CA ALA A 47 1.24 20.22 -33.64
C ALA A 47 2.39 19.88 -32.68
N GLU A 48 3.25 20.84 -32.35
CA GLU A 48 4.33 20.61 -31.39
C GLU A 48 3.80 20.75 -29.96
N ASN A 49 4.31 19.97 -29.00
CA ASN A 49 3.83 20.05 -27.62
C ASN A 49 4.11 21.42 -26.99
N ASP A 50 5.19 22.10 -27.40
CA ASP A 50 5.52 23.46 -26.96
C ASP A 50 4.43 24.48 -27.35
N THR A 51 3.56 24.13 -28.30
CA THR A 51 2.43 24.97 -28.71
C THR A 51 1.14 24.71 -27.92
N MET A 52 1.17 23.80 -26.94
CA MET A 52 0.05 23.56 -26.01
C MET A 52 -0.28 24.79 -25.15
N GLU A 53 0.66 25.71 -24.94
CA GLU A 53 0.42 26.97 -24.22
C GLU A 53 -0.63 27.86 -24.89
N GLN A 54 -0.87 27.66 -26.20
CA GLN A 54 -1.89 28.37 -26.97
C GLN A 54 -3.22 27.62 -27.03
N ALA A 55 -3.33 26.44 -26.39
CA ALA A 55 -4.55 25.68 -26.34
C ALA A 55 -5.62 26.38 -25.48
N ILE A 56 -6.86 26.34 -25.95
CA ILE A 56 -8.00 26.96 -25.26
C ILE A 56 -8.65 25.91 -24.37
N SER A 57 -8.74 26.17 -23.07
CA SER A 57 -9.43 25.30 -22.14
C SER A 57 -10.94 25.30 -22.40
N ALA A 58 -11.51 24.14 -22.76
CA ALA A 58 -12.95 23.94 -22.89
C ALA A 58 -13.63 23.49 -21.58
N GLY A 59 -12.83 23.16 -20.55
CA GLY A 59 -13.31 22.79 -19.21
C GLY A 59 -13.05 21.34 -18.84
N PHE A 60 -13.76 20.85 -17.83
CA PHE A 60 -13.58 19.51 -17.27
C PHE A 60 -14.78 18.61 -17.54
N VAL A 61 -14.49 17.33 -17.75
CA VAL A 61 -15.50 16.29 -17.96
C VAL A 61 -15.24 15.14 -16.98
N HIS A 62 -16.27 14.79 -16.21
CA HIS A 62 -16.22 13.75 -15.19
C HIS A 62 -16.79 12.43 -15.75
N VAL A 63 -15.94 11.44 -16.01
CA VAL A 63 -16.32 10.22 -16.76
C VAL A 63 -15.68 8.94 -16.20
N PRO A 64 -16.27 7.75 -16.44
CA PRO A 64 -15.69 6.48 -16.05
C PRO A 64 -14.36 6.17 -16.74
N GLN A 65 -13.41 5.59 -15.99
CA GLN A 65 -12.05 5.28 -16.49
C GLN A 65 -11.99 4.30 -17.67
N ASN A 66 -12.95 3.37 -17.74
CA ASN A 66 -12.98 2.32 -18.76
C ASN A 66 -13.78 2.72 -20.01
N LEU A 67 -14.36 3.92 -20.02
CA LEU A 67 -15.07 4.46 -21.17
C LEU A 67 -14.12 4.61 -22.37
N THR A 68 -14.59 4.27 -23.56
CA THR A 68 -13.82 4.52 -24.80
C THR A 68 -13.81 6.01 -25.14
N ILE A 69 -12.80 6.47 -25.88
CA ILE A 69 -12.79 7.88 -26.33
C ILE A 69 -13.92 8.13 -27.33
N HIS A 70 -14.30 7.12 -28.12
CA HIS A 70 -15.45 7.21 -29.01
C HIS A 70 -16.74 7.56 -28.24
N GLU A 71 -17.00 6.88 -27.12
CA GLU A 71 -18.15 7.18 -26.25
C GLU A 71 -17.98 8.52 -25.52
N LEU A 72 -16.75 8.89 -25.15
CA LEU A 72 -16.43 10.19 -24.53
C LEU A 72 -16.92 11.38 -25.38
N ARG A 73 -16.96 11.24 -26.70
CA ARG A 73 -17.47 12.27 -27.62
C ARG A 73 -18.88 12.71 -27.25
N GLN A 74 -19.74 11.77 -26.89
CA GLN A 74 -21.13 12.05 -26.47
C GLN A 74 -21.18 12.83 -25.16
N TYR A 75 -20.29 12.49 -24.21
CA TYR A 75 -20.18 13.20 -22.93
C TYR A 75 -19.67 14.63 -23.10
N ILE A 76 -18.66 14.83 -23.96
CA ILE A 76 -18.13 16.16 -24.29
C ILE A 76 -19.21 17.00 -24.96
N HIS A 77 -19.95 16.49 -25.94
CA HIS A 77 -21.05 17.24 -26.55
C HIS A 77 -22.18 17.55 -25.57
N LYS A 78 -22.48 16.64 -24.64
CA LYS A 78 -23.52 16.86 -23.63
C LYS A 78 -23.15 17.98 -22.64
N ILE A 79 -21.88 18.06 -22.24
CA ILE A 79 -21.40 18.98 -21.21
C ILE A 79 -20.88 20.30 -21.81
N CYS A 80 -20.01 20.21 -22.82
CA CYS A 80 -19.34 21.36 -23.44
C CYS A 80 -20.05 21.85 -24.70
N GLY A 81 -20.85 21.01 -25.37
CA GLY A 81 -21.54 21.37 -26.62
C GLY A 81 -22.75 22.30 -26.47
N GLN A 82 -23.02 22.80 -25.26
CA GLN A 82 -24.03 23.85 -25.02
C GLN A 82 -23.49 25.26 -25.30
N ASP A 83 -22.16 25.41 -25.42
CA ASP A 83 -21.50 26.67 -25.74
C ASP A 83 -21.37 26.83 -27.26
N ASP A 84 -21.81 27.97 -27.81
CA ASP A 84 -21.71 28.30 -29.23
C ASP A 84 -20.26 28.36 -29.74
N GLN A 85 -19.29 28.54 -28.82
CA GLN A 85 -17.87 28.55 -29.14
C GLN A 85 -17.26 27.15 -29.24
N PHE A 86 -17.98 26.09 -28.86
CA PHE A 86 -17.48 24.73 -28.90
C PHE A 86 -17.62 24.12 -30.31
N PRO A 87 -16.57 23.46 -30.86
CA PRO A 87 -16.63 22.80 -32.16
C PRO A 87 -17.79 21.80 -32.30
N LYS A 88 -18.59 21.95 -33.37
CA LYS A 88 -19.64 20.97 -33.73
C LYS A 88 -19.05 19.61 -34.09
N ASP A 89 -17.94 19.63 -34.83
CA ASP A 89 -17.16 18.44 -35.19
C ASP A 89 -15.71 18.65 -34.79
N PHE A 90 -15.11 17.59 -34.24
CA PHE A 90 -13.73 17.63 -33.80
C PHE A 90 -13.03 16.28 -33.91
N ILE A 91 -11.71 16.32 -34.00
CA ILE A 91 -10.81 15.17 -34.03
C ILE A 91 -10.03 15.14 -32.72
N TYR A 92 -9.97 13.98 -32.06
CA TYR A 92 -9.13 13.82 -30.90
C TYR A 92 -7.65 13.85 -31.28
N LEU A 93 -6.85 14.48 -30.44
CA LEU A 93 -5.40 14.50 -30.56
C LEU A 93 -4.77 13.75 -29.39
N ARG A 94 -3.64 13.09 -29.67
CA ARG A 94 -2.82 12.41 -28.66
C ARG A 94 -1.38 12.87 -28.75
N SER A 95 -0.76 13.05 -27.59
CA SER A 95 0.67 13.32 -27.47
C SER A 95 1.50 12.07 -27.79
N VAL A 96 2.38 12.18 -28.78
CA VAL A 96 3.32 11.14 -29.21
C VAL A 96 4.70 11.78 -29.32
N GLY A 97 5.57 11.50 -28.36
CA GLY A 97 6.89 12.13 -28.28
C GLY A 97 6.79 13.62 -27.97
N ARG A 98 7.21 14.47 -28.91
CA ARG A 98 7.17 15.94 -28.77
C ARG A 98 6.05 16.61 -29.58
N CYS A 99 5.11 15.82 -30.09
CA CYS A 99 4.06 16.33 -30.96
C CYS A 99 2.69 15.76 -30.59
N LEU A 100 1.64 16.54 -30.86
CA LEU A 100 0.26 16.11 -30.92
C LEU A 100 -0.04 15.56 -32.31
N THR A 101 -0.71 14.42 -32.37
CA THR A 101 -1.08 13.73 -33.61
C THR A 101 -2.56 13.36 -33.60
N LYS A 102 -3.18 13.29 -34.78
CA LYS A 102 -4.59 12.88 -34.92
C LYS A 102 -4.79 11.44 -34.45
N VAL A 103 -5.78 11.23 -33.58
CA VAL A 103 -6.33 9.91 -33.26
C VAL A 103 -7.23 9.50 -34.41
N LYS A 104 -7.04 8.30 -34.96
CA LYS A 104 -7.88 7.78 -36.05
C LYS A 104 -9.21 7.25 -35.52
N PRO A 105 -10.27 7.18 -36.34
CA PRO A 105 -11.58 6.67 -35.90
C PRO A 105 -11.52 5.28 -35.26
N GLN A 106 -10.77 4.35 -35.85
CA GLN A 106 -10.58 3.00 -35.30
C GLN A 106 -9.80 3.03 -33.97
N GLN A 107 -8.95 4.03 -33.76
CA GLN A 107 -8.25 4.18 -32.48
C GLN A 107 -9.15 4.77 -31.40
N GLU A 108 -10.21 5.52 -31.74
CA GLU A 108 -11.16 6.05 -30.76
C GLU A 108 -11.96 4.93 -30.07
N THR A 109 -12.22 3.82 -30.77
CA THR A 109 -12.90 2.64 -30.20
C THR A 109 -11.98 1.78 -29.32
N ASP A 110 -10.68 1.76 -29.62
CA ASP A 110 -9.70 0.94 -28.91
C ASP A 110 -9.14 1.64 -27.66
N LEU A 111 -8.97 2.96 -27.74
CA LEU A 111 -8.43 3.75 -26.64
C LEU A 111 -9.50 4.05 -25.58
N ARG A 112 -9.07 4.10 -24.33
CA ARG A 112 -9.93 4.37 -23.17
C ARG A 112 -9.47 5.61 -22.42
N VAL A 113 -10.38 6.20 -21.65
CA VAL A 113 -10.14 7.38 -20.79
C VAL A 113 -8.93 7.18 -19.87
N LYS A 114 -8.75 5.99 -19.30
CA LYS A 114 -7.59 5.66 -18.45
C LYS A 114 -6.22 5.82 -19.15
N ASN A 115 -6.18 5.84 -20.48
CA ASN A 115 -4.95 6.05 -21.24
C ASN A 115 -4.49 7.51 -21.25
N TYR A 116 -5.34 8.43 -20.80
CA TYR A 116 -5.10 9.88 -20.76
C TYR A 116 -4.79 10.37 -19.36
N ARG A 117 -4.49 9.48 -18.39
CA ARG A 117 -4.05 9.85 -17.03
C ARG A 117 -2.68 9.26 -16.68
N PRO A 118 -2.00 9.79 -15.66
CA PRO A 118 -0.82 9.16 -15.08
C PRO A 118 -1.09 7.69 -14.68
N PRO A 119 -0.14 6.76 -14.94
CA PRO A 119 1.22 6.99 -15.47
C PRO A 119 1.34 6.98 -17.00
N MET A 120 0.24 6.83 -17.75
CA MET A 120 0.26 6.71 -19.22
C MET A 120 0.48 8.06 -19.91
N THR A 121 0.05 9.14 -19.27
CA THR A 121 0.31 10.54 -19.66
C THR A 121 0.80 11.33 -18.46
N PHE A 122 1.39 12.51 -18.71
CA PHE A 122 1.87 13.39 -17.63
C PHE A 122 0.74 14.03 -16.81
N ALA A 123 -0.40 14.30 -17.45
CA ALA A 123 -1.56 14.95 -16.86
C ALA A 123 -2.87 14.36 -17.42
N PRO A 124 -4.00 14.46 -16.69
CA PRO A 124 -5.32 14.00 -17.11
C PRO A 124 -5.96 14.94 -18.15
N GLU A 125 -5.35 15.05 -19.32
CA GLU A 125 -5.70 16.04 -20.35
C GLU A 125 -6.01 15.37 -21.69
N ILE A 126 -6.99 15.91 -22.42
CA ILE A 126 -7.32 15.50 -23.78
C ILE A 126 -7.42 16.71 -24.70
N PHE A 127 -6.85 16.57 -25.89
CA PHE A 127 -6.78 17.65 -26.88
C PHE A 127 -7.73 17.35 -28.04
N ILE A 128 -8.41 18.38 -28.53
CA ILE A 128 -9.32 18.30 -29.67
C ILE A 128 -8.96 19.35 -30.72
N LEU A 129 -9.14 19.00 -31.99
CA LEU A 129 -8.97 19.90 -33.13
C LEU A 129 -10.30 20.00 -33.86
N GLU A 130 -10.78 21.21 -34.10
CA GLU A 130 -11.99 21.45 -34.89
C GLU A 130 -11.80 20.95 -36.34
N GLY A 131 -12.73 20.10 -36.80
CA GLY A 131 -12.72 19.52 -38.16
C GLY A 131 -13.27 18.10 -38.23
N HIS A 132 -13.46 17.59 -39.44
CA HIS A 132 -13.94 16.23 -39.68
C HIS A 132 -12.81 15.31 -40.18
N HIS A 133 -12.96 14.00 -40.02
CA HIS A 133 -11.98 13.03 -40.53
C HIS A 133 -11.88 13.03 -42.07
N ASP A 134 -12.92 13.48 -42.77
CA ASP A 134 -13.03 13.44 -44.25
C ASP A 134 -12.51 14.71 -44.96
N ASP A 135 -11.96 15.69 -44.23
CA ASP A 135 -11.37 16.92 -44.80
C ASP A 135 -10.04 16.68 -45.58
N GLU A 136 -9.81 15.45 -46.10
CA GLU A 136 -8.69 15.10 -47.00
C GLU A 136 -8.86 15.63 -48.44
N SER A 137 -9.81 16.51 -48.72
CA SER A 137 -10.06 17.05 -50.06
C SER A 137 -9.31 18.36 -50.34
N SER A 138 -7.98 18.36 -50.21
CA SER A 138 -7.08 19.35 -50.85
C SER A 138 -5.62 18.89 -50.83
N THR A 139 -5.36 17.73 -51.44
CA THR A 139 -3.99 17.39 -51.87
C THR A 139 -3.83 17.77 -53.35
N PRO A 140 -2.91 18.66 -53.74
CA PRO A 140 -2.30 18.55 -55.05
C PRO A 140 -1.39 17.32 -54.98
N THR A 141 -1.80 16.30 -55.72
CA THR A 141 -1.03 15.11 -56.06
C THR A 141 0.36 15.47 -56.58
N ASN A 142 1.36 15.48 -55.71
CA ASN A 142 2.73 15.17 -56.12
C ASN A 142 3.51 14.57 -54.96
N THR A 143 3.41 13.25 -54.86
CA THR A 143 4.36 12.38 -54.20
C THR A 143 5.79 12.68 -54.67
N LYS A 144 6.58 13.29 -53.79
CA LYS A 144 8.00 12.99 -53.62
C LYS A 144 8.42 13.41 -52.22
N SER A 145 8.66 12.39 -51.41
CA SER A 145 9.39 12.42 -50.16
C SER A 145 10.68 13.24 -50.32
N TYR A 146 10.64 14.49 -49.88
CA TYR A 146 11.87 15.19 -49.57
C TYR A 146 12.37 14.65 -48.25
N LEU A 147 13.45 13.90 -48.40
CA LEU A 147 14.37 13.46 -47.37
C LEU A 147 14.56 14.56 -46.33
N PHE A 148 14.39 14.16 -45.08
CA PHE A 148 14.97 14.77 -43.91
C PHE A 148 16.48 14.90 -44.16
N ARG A 149 16.89 16.06 -44.68
CA ARG A 149 18.29 16.44 -44.87
C ARG A 149 18.72 17.07 -43.56
N GLU A 150 19.20 16.25 -42.64
CA GLU A 150 20.00 16.73 -41.52
C GLU A 150 21.26 17.37 -42.08
N SER A 151 21.39 18.69 -41.90
CA SER A 151 22.67 19.37 -42.05
C SER A 151 23.46 19.24 -40.75
N PRO A 152 24.77 18.91 -40.82
CA PRO A 152 25.60 18.61 -39.67
C PRO A 152 26.19 19.90 -39.08
N ILE A 153 25.84 20.24 -37.83
CA ILE A 153 26.49 21.32 -37.08
C ILE A 153 26.76 20.83 -35.65
N HIS A 154 28.05 20.62 -35.38
CA HIS A 154 28.72 20.56 -34.07
C HIS A 154 28.25 19.53 -33.03
N ARG A 155 28.77 18.29 -33.16
CA ARG A 155 29.18 17.51 -31.99
C ARG A 155 30.37 18.25 -31.34
N SER A 156 30.09 18.97 -30.25
CA SER A 156 31.11 19.37 -29.27
C SER A 156 31.16 18.33 -28.15
N LEU A 157 32.39 18.08 -27.70
CA LEU A 157 32.89 17.00 -26.87
C LEU A 157 32.22 16.91 -25.49
N MET A 158 31.59 15.77 -25.20
CA MET A 158 31.51 15.20 -23.85
C MET A 158 31.61 13.68 -23.99
N SER A 159 32.80 13.15 -23.76
CA SER A 159 33.08 11.72 -23.63
C SER A 159 32.47 11.18 -22.33
N PRO A 160 31.76 10.04 -22.33
CA PRO A 160 31.56 9.27 -21.11
C PRO A 160 32.84 8.45 -20.85
N LEU A 161 33.51 8.71 -19.74
CA LEU A 161 34.56 7.83 -19.24
C LEU A 161 33.96 6.44 -18.88
N PRO A 162 34.73 5.36 -19.05
CA PRO A 162 34.27 4.01 -18.79
C PRO A 162 34.23 3.73 -17.28
N LEU A 163 33.12 3.14 -16.82
CA LEU A 163 33.07 2.46 -15.54
C LEU A 163 33.95 1.21 -15.61
N THR A 164 35.10 1.29 -14.97
CA THR A 164 35.97 0.14 -14.72
C THR A 164 35.43 -0.66 -13.55
N THR A 165 35.08 -1.91 -13.81
CA THR A 165 35.06 -3.02 -12.86
C THR A 165 36.38 -3.09 -12.08
N SER A 166 36.30 -3.59 -10.84
CA SER A 166 37.38 -4.18 -10.03
C SER A 166 37.82 -3.37 -8.81
N ARG A 167 37.14 -3.61 -7.69
CA ARG A 167 37.82 -3.86 -6.41
C ARG A 167 36.92 -4.69 -5.49
N GLN A 168 36.87 -5.99 -5.75
CA GLN A 168 36.48 -6.96 -4.72
C GLN A 168 37.55 -6.92 -3.63
N GLN A 169 37.22 -6.33 -2.49
CA GLN A 169 37.96 -6.59 -1.27
C GLN A 169 37.45 -7.90 -0.67
N SER A 170 38.36 -8.86 -0.69
CA SER A 170 38.38 -10.10 0.05
C SER A 170 37.94 -9.94 1.50
N TRP A 171 36.96 -10.75 1.91
CA TRP A 171 36.86 -11.23 3.29
C TRP A 171 36.72 -12.75 3.23
N ASN A 172 37.85 -13.43 3.10
CA ASN A 172 37.99 -14.82 3.51
C ASN A 172 38.95 -14.85 4.70
N LYS A 173 38.40 -15.03 5.90
CA LYS A 173 38.71 -16.17 6.78
C LYS A 173 37.89 -16.12 8.08
N PRO A 174 37.62 -17.29 8.69
CA PRO A 174 36.67 -17.48 9.77
C PRO A 174 37.34 -17.23 11.13
N ILE A 175 36.62 -16.61 12.06
CA ILE A 175 37.03 -16.58 13.46
C ILE A 175 35.83 -16.95 14.33
N ALA A 176 35.96 -18.14 14.91
CA ALA A 176 35.50 -18.62 16.20
C ALA A 176 34.43 -17.80 16.96
N ALA A 177 33.32 -18.48 17.22
CA ALA A 177 32.40 -18.19 18.29
C ALA A 177 33.10 -18.19 19.66
N PRO A 178 32.84 -17.22 20.55
CA PRO A 178 32.93 -17.43 21.98
C PRO A 178 31.61 -18.03 22.46
N LEU A 179 31.73 -19.25 22.98
CA LEU A 179 30.82 -19.89 23.91
C LEU A 179 30.39 -18.91 25.02
N LEU A 180 29.09 -18.77 25.27
CA LEU A 180 28.50 -18.56 26.59
C LEU A 180 26.97 -18.80 26.51
N PRO A 181 26.41 -19.76 27.27
CA PRO A 181 24.96 -19.95 27.39
C PRO A 181 24.37 -19.16 28.59
N PRO A 182 23.09 -18.77 28.54
CA PRO A 182 22.37 -18.26 29.71
C PRO A 182 21.90 -19.40 30.63
N SER A 183 22.11 -19.16 31.90
CA SER A 183 21.62 -19.90 33.06
C SER A 183 20.10 -20.03 33.06
N THR A 184 19.57 -21.24 33.28
CA THR A 184 18.41 -21.53 34.14
C THR A 184 18.30 -23.04 34.34
N LEU A 185 18.92 -23.52 35.41
CA LEU A 185 18.85 -24.89 35.90
C LEU A 185 17.49 -25.11 36.59
N THR A 186 16.66 -25.99 36.03
CA THR A 186 15.59 -26.71 36.77
C THR A 186 15.47 -28.14 36.26
N TYR A 187 16.15 -29.07 36.95
CA TYR A 187 15.86 -30.51 36.96
C TYR A 187 16.09 -30.97 38.41
N ARG A 188 15.02 -31.31 39.13
CA ARG A 188 14.47 -32.67 39.29
C ARG A 188 15.48 -33.59 39.97
N THR A 189 15.43 -33.60 41.31
CA THR A 189 16.16 -34.49 42.21
C THR A 189 15.48 -35.86 42.30
N PHE A 190 16.28 -36.94 42.28
CA PHE A 190 15.87 -38.25 42.81
C PHE A 190 17.08 -39.08 43.30
N VAL A 191 16.88 -39.62 44.51
CA VAL A 191 17.51 -40.74 45.24
C VAL A 191 19.00 -40.70 45.64
N HIS A 192 19.25 -40.48 46.94
CA HIS A 192 19.84 -41.42 47.92
C HIS A 192 20.44 -40.60 49.08
N SER A 193 19.76 -40.55 50.23
CA SER A 193 20.34 -40.03 51.46
C SER A 193 20.36 -41.15 52.49
N SER A 194 21.59 -41.54 52.82
CA SER A 194 22.00 -42.46 53.87
C SER A 194 21.52 -42.04 55.25
N GLU A 195 21.17 -43.07 56.01
CA GLU A 195 20.83 -43.07 57.43
C GLU A 195 21.84 -42.31 58.30
N ARG A 196 21.36 -41.34 59.08
CA ARG A 196 21.91 -41.05 60.41
C ARG A 196 20.77 -40.81 61.39
N LYS A 197 20.73 -41.71 62.36
CA LYS A 197 19.88 -41.70 63.55
C LYS A 197 20.36 -40.61 64.50
N ASN A 198 19.46 -39.78 65.00
CA ASN A 198 19.53 -39.19 66.34
C ASN A 198 18.22 -38.46 66.68
N SER A 199 17.40 -39.09 67.53
CA SER A 199 16.46 -38.38 68.40
C SER A 199 16.58 -38.97 69.79
N THR A 200 17.17 -38.21 70.70
CA THR A 200 17.16 -38.44 72.13
C THR A 200 15.82 -38.03 72.74
N ASN A 201 15.39 -38.86 73.69
CA ASN A 201 14.69 -38.54 74.94
C ASN A 201 13.15 -38.45 75.00
N PHE A 202 12.59 -39.42 75.71
CA PHE A 202 12.01 -39.31 77.08
C PHE A 202 10.59 -39.87 77.25
N ASN A 203 10.52 -40.88 78.13
CA ASN A 203 9.41 -41.39 78.95
C ASN A 203 8.16 -41.98 78.26
N ASP A 204 7.93 -43.29 78.41
CA ASP A 204 7.23 -43.75 79.60
C ASP A 204 7.27 -45.27 79.84
N LEU A 205 7.19 -45.57 81.12
CA LEU A 205 7.35 -46.83 81.84
C LEU A 205 6.51 -48.02 81.32
N ALA A 206 7.19 -49.14 81.06
CA ALA A 206 6.58 -50.46 81.07
C ALA A 206 6.58 -51.02 82.50
N VAL A 207 5.38 -51.34 82.97
CA VAL A 207 5.06 -52.02 84.22
C VAL A 207 5.36 -53.52 84.05
N SER A 208 6.19 -54.10 84.92
CA SER A 208 6.06 -55.51 85.31
C SER A 208 6.68 -55.76 86.69
N SER A 209 5.85 -56.39 87.52
CA SER A 209 6.18 -57.34 88.59
C SER A 209 7.06 -56.87 89.74
N ASP A 210 6.41 -56.46 90.83
CA ASP A 210 6.86 -56.84 92.17
C ASP A 210 5.70 -57.49 92.96
N SER A 211 5.98 -58.72 93.36
CA SER A 211 5.36 -59.45 94.46
C SER A 211 5.69 -58.76 95.79
N ASN A 212 4.69 -58.52 96.63
CA ASN A 212 4.63 -59.01 98.01
C ASN A 212 3.41 -58.42 98.75
N LEU A 213 2.53 -59.32 99.15
CA LEU A 213 1.39 -59.05 100.04
C LEU A 213 1.90 -58.61 101.42
N SER A 214 1.38 -57.50 101.92
CA SER A 214 1.37 -57.18 103.35
C SER A 214 -0.08 -56.99 103.81
N THR A 215 -0.48 -57.97 104.61
CA THR A 215 -1.57 -58.06 105.57
C THR A 215 -2.05 -56.72 106.16
N ALA A 216 -3.33 -56.41 105.98
CA ALA A 216 -4.09 -55.61 106.95
C ALA A 216 -5.57 -55.98 106.88
N SER A 217 -5.94 -56.88 107.78
CA SER A 217 -7.32 -57.16 108.19
C SER A 217 -7.95 -55.89 108.75
N SER A 218 -9.06 -55.43 108.17
CA SER A 218 -10.04 -54.60 108.88
C SER A 218 -11.42 -54.75 108.25
N ILE A 219 -12.34 -55.20 109.08
CA ILE A 219 -13.73 -55.51 108.80
C ILE A 219 -14.45 -54.22 108.38
N LEU A 220 -14.70 -54.05 107.09
CA LEU A 220 -15.57 -52.98 106.57
C LEU A 220 -17.03 -53.43 106.67
N SER A 221 -17.88 -52.50 107.11
CA SER A 221 -19.31 -52.71 107.26
C SER A 221 -19.95 -52.88 105.87
N ALA A 222 -21.04 -53.67 105.78
CA ALA A 222 -21.75 -53.96 104.53
C ALA A 222 -22.15 -52.72 103.69
N ARG A 223 -22.21 -51.53 104.32
CA ARG A 223 -22.48 -50.25 103.67
C ARG A 223 -21.29 -49.67 102.88
N GLU A 224 -20.06 -49.98 103.28
CA GLU A 224 -18.83 -49.50 102.63
C GLU A 224 -18.47 -50.37 101.42
N LEU A 225 -18.73 -51.68 101.49
CA LEU A 225 -18.62 -52.60 100.35
C LEU A 225 -19.59 -52.23 99.21
N ALA A 226 -20.79 -51.75 99.52
CA ALA A 226 -21.74 -51.30 98.49
C ALA A 226 -21.26 -50.04 97.75
N LYS A 227 -20.67 -49.07 98.46
CA LYS A 227 -20.09 -47.85 97.86
C LYS A 227 -18.89 -48.18 96.98
N LEU A 228 -18.01 -49.07 97.44
CA LEU A 228 -16.85 -49.51 96.67
C LEU A 228 -17.26 -50.24 95.37
N ARG A 229 -18.35 -51.01 95.43
CA ARG A 229 -18.91 -51.71 94.27
C ARG A 229 -19.53 -50.74 93.26
N GLU A 230 -20.28 -49.74 93.73
CA GLU A 230 -20.81 -48.67 92.87
C GLU A 230 -19.68 -47.83 92.24
N GLU A 231 -18.62 -47.54 93.00
CA GLU A 231 -17.46 -46.81 92.51
C GLU A 231 -16.65 -47.62 91.47
N GLN A 232 -16.45 -48.92 91.70
CA GLN A 232 -15.88 -49.83 90.70
C GLN A 232 -16.74 -49.89 89.43
N GLU A 233 -18.06 -49.87 89.56
CA GLU A 233 -18.97 -49.90 88.41
C GLU A 233 -18.95 -48.57 87.64
N ARG A 234 -18.86 -47.43 88.33
CA ARG A 234 -18.63 -46.11 87.70
C ARG A 234 -17.29 -46.04 86.97
N LEU A 235 -16.23 -46.59 87.55
CA LEU A 235 -14.91 -46.67 86.90
C LEU A 235 -14.96 -47.56 85.67
N ARG A 236 -15.67 -48.69 85.74
CA ARG A 236 -15.88 -49.59 84.60
C ARG A 236 -16.64 -48.91 83.47
N LEU A 237 -17.71 -48.17 83.78
CA LEU A 237 -18.47 -47.39 82.79
C LEU A 237 -17.63 -46.26 82.19
N ARG A 238 -16.82 -45.56 83.00
CA ARG A 238 -15.90 -44.52 82.51
C ARG A 238 -14.84 -45.09 81.58
N GLN A 239 -14.33 -46.28 81.87
CA GLN A 239 -13.38 -46.98 80.98
C GLN A 239 -14.04 -47.38 79.66
N ILE A 240 -15.28 -47.86 79.68
CA ILE A 240 -16.04 -48.18 78.45
C ILE A 240 -16.28 -46.91 77.61
N GLU A 241 -16.64 -45.79 78.24
CA GLU A 241 -16.86 -44.53 77.54
C GLU A 241 -15.56 -43.98 76.93
N LEU A 242 -14.45 -44.04 77.66
CA LEU A 242 -13.13 -43.67 77.13
C LEU A 242 -12.68 -44.57 75.99
N ALA A 243 -12.99 -45.87 76.05
CA ALA A 243 -12.71 -46.81 74.95
C ALA A 243 -13.57 -46.48 73.71
N ARG A 244 -14.83 -46.09 73.92
CA ARG A 244 -15.72 -45.63 72.84
C ARG A 244 -15.22 -44.35 72.18
N GLN A 245 -14.82 -43.35 72.96
CA GLN A 245 -14.24 -42.11 72.43
C GLN A 245 -12.93 -42.35 71.67
N ARG A 246 -12.06 -43.23 72.18
CA ARG A 246 -10.83 -43.63 71.48
C ARG A 246 -11.15 -44.29 70.14
N HIS A 247 -12.14 -45.18 70.10
CA HIS A 247 -12.56 -45.82 68.85
C HIS A 247 -13.15 -44.82 67.86
N GLU A 248 -13.93 -43.84 68.32
CA GLU A 248 -14.52 -42.80 67.48
C GLU A 248 -13.45 -41.86 66.90
N ILE A 249 -12.46 -41.46 67.71
CA ILE A 249 -11.30 -40.68 67.24
C ILE A 249 -10.49 -41.47 66.21
N GLU A 250 -10.27 -42.77 66.44
CA GLU A 250 -9.53 -43.63 65.51
C GLU A 250 -10.27 -43.80 64.17
N GLN A 251 -11.59 -43.97 64.20
CA GLN A 251 -12.43 -44.01 63.00
C GLN A 251 -12.37 -42.69 62.21
N GLU A 252 -12.45 -41.56 62.92
CA GLU A 252 -12.36 -40.23 62.32
C GLU A 252 -10.97 -39.99 61.71
N GLN A 253 -9.89 -40.43 62.36
CA GLN A 253 -8.54 -40.39 61.79
C GLN A 253 -8.45 -41.22 60.50
N LYS A 254 -8.99 -42.44 60.49
CA LYS A 254 -9.04 -43.29 59.28
C LYS A 254 -9.85 -42.65 58.16
N ARG A 255 -10.96 -41.94 58.47
CA ARG A 255 -11.73 -41.19 57.46
C ARG A 255 -10.90 -40.05 56.88
N ARG A 256 -10.23 -39.26 57.71
CA ARG A 256 -9.38 -38.14 57.28
C ARG A 256 -8.18 -38.61 56.45
N GLU A 257 -7.53 -39.70 56.84
CA GLU A 257 -6.43 -40.30 56.06
C GLU A 257 -6.91 -40.78 54.68
N LYS A 258 -8.08 -41.42 54.63
CA LYS A 258 -8.68 -41.84 53.35
C LYS A 258 -9.01 -40.63 52.46
N GLU A 259 -9.57 -39.57 53.03
CA GLU A 259 -9.88 -38.34 52.30
C GLU A 259 -8.62 -37.61 51.80
N LEU A 260 -7.55 -37.59 52.59
CA LEU A 260 -6.25 -37.03 52.19
C LEU A 260 -5.63 -37.82 51.04
N LEU A 261 -5.68 -39.16 51.11
CA LEU A 261 -5.19 -40.02 50.05
C LEU A 261 -5.99 -39.83 48.75
N GLU A 262 -7.30 -39.65 48.85
CA GLU A 262 -8.17 -39.39 47.71
C GLU A 262 -7.91 -38.01 47.09
N LYS A 263 -7.74 -36.96 47.92
CA LYS A 263 -7.32 -35.63 47.46
C LYS A 263 -5.95 -35.68 46.76
N GLN A 264 -5.00 -36.46 47.27
CA GLN A 264 -3.69 -36.61 46.66
C GLN A 264 -3.75 -37.32 45.29
N LYS A 265 -4.61 -38.34 45.15
CA LYS A 265 -4.86 -39.00 43.87
C LYS A 265 -5.49 -38.06 42.85
N ASN A 266 -6.49 -37.29 43.27
CA ASN A 266 -7.16 -36.33 42.39
C ASN A 266 -6.20 -35.23 41.92
N LEU A 267 -5.38 -34.68 42.82
CA LEU A 267 -4.38 -33.68 42.47
C LEU A 267 -3.35 -34.23 41.47
N SER A 268 -2.90 -35.47 41.65
CA SER A 268 -2.00 -36.13 40.70
C SER A 268 -2.65 -36.35 39.34
N GLN A 269 -3.95 -36.65 39.31
CA GLN A 269 -4.70 -36.86 38.08
C GLN A 269 -4.94 -35.54 37.33
N GLU A 270 -5.27 -34.46 38.05
CA GLU A 270 -5.40 -33.11 37.47
C GLU A 270 -4.08 -32.62 36.88
N GLN A 271 -2.95 -32.87 37.56
CA GLN A 271 -1.62 -32.53 37.05
C GLN A 271 -1.31 -33.27 35.73
N GLN A 272 -1.66 -34.56 35.65
CA GLN A 272 -1.49 -35.34 34.41
C GLN A 272 -2.39 -34.84 33.28
N GLN A 273 -3.64 -34.49 33.58
CA GLN A 273 -4.56 -33.93 32.58
C GLN A 273 -4.06 -32.59 32.04
N HIS A 274 -3.59 -31.72 32.93
CA HIS A 274 -3.03 -30.42 32.53
C HIS A 274 -1.77 -30.58 31.68
N GLU A 275 -0.89 -31.55 31.98
CA GLU A 275 0.30 -31.82 31.16
C GLU A 275 -0.08 -32.33 29.76
N ILE A 276 -1.08 -33.21 29.66
CA ILE A 276 -1.61 -33.69 28.37
C ILE A 276 -2.21 -32.54 27.56
N GLU A 277 -2.97 -31.65 28.20
CA GLU A 277 -3.59 -30.50 27.53
C GLU A 277 -2.53 -29.50 27.01
N GLN A 278 -1.49 -29.22 27.80
CA GLN A 278 -0.38 -28.40 27.35
C GLN A 278 0.36 -29.02 26.15
N GLU A 279 0.54 -30.33 26.15
CA GLU A 279 1.18 -31.03 25.03
C GLU A 279 0.31 -30.98 23.77
N GLN A 280 -1.02 -31.11 23.90
CA GLN A 280 -1.97 -30.96 22.80
C GLN A 280 -1.92 -29.55 22.21
N GLN A 281 -1.98 -28.51 23.05
CA GLN A 281 -1.87 -27.12 22.58
C GLN A 281 -0.54 -26.84 21.88
N LYS A 282 0.56 -27.44 22.35
CA LYS A 282 1.86 -27.34 21.70
C LYS A 282 1.86 -27.99 20.31
N ARG A 283 1.29 -29.20 20.18
CA ARG A 283 1.17 -29.92 18.91
C ARG A 283 0.29 -29.17 17.91
N GLU A 284 -0.82 -28.57 18.36
CA GLU A 284 -1.69 -27.75 17.51
C GLU A 284 -0.98 -26.49 17.00
N LYS A 285 -0.23 -25.79 17.87
CA LYS A 285 0.58 -24.63 17.45
C LYS A 285 1.63 -25.02 16.41
N GLU A 286 2.32 -26.13 16.61
CA GLU A 286 3.32 -26.63 15.66
C GLU A 286 2.69 -27.03 14.31
N LEU A 287 1.50 -27.63 14.33
CA LEU A 287 0.77 -28.00 13.12
C LEU A 287 0.28 -26.77 12.34
N LEU A 288 -0.22 -25.76 13.06
CA LEU A 288 -0.63 -24.49 12.46
C LEU A 288 0.57 -23.76 11.83
N GLU A 289 1.73 -23.79 12.48
CA GLU A 289 2.96 -23.20 11.96
C GLU A 289 3.45 -23.92 10.70
N LYS A 290 3.44 -25.26 10.69
CA LYS A 290 3.72 -26.06 9.49
C LYS A 290 2.77 -25.75 8.34
N GLN A 291 1.48 -25.55 8.63
CA GLN A 291 0.50 -25.19 7.61
C GLN A 291 0.74 -23.79 7.03
N LYS A 292 1.12 -22.81 7.87
CA LYS A 292 1.50 -21.47 7.42
C LYS A 292 2.75 -21.50 6.53
N ASN A 293 3.77 -22.25 6.93
CA ASN A 293 5.01 -22.36 6.15
C ASN A 293 4.75 -23.03 4.79
N LEU A 294 3.92 -24.08 4.75
CA LEU A 294 3.54 -24.72 3.49
C LEU A 294 2.76 -23.77 2.57
N ALA A 295 1.85 -22.97 3.12
CA ALA A 295 1.10 -21.97 2.35
C ALA A 295 2.03 -20.88 1.79
N GLN A 296 3.00 -20.41 2.58
CA GLN A 296 4.00 -19.45 2.13
C GLN A 296 4.89 -20.01 1.02
N GLU A 297 5.31 -21.27 1.14
CA GLU A 297 6.12 -21.95 0.13
C GLU A 297 5.36 -22.10 -1.20
N GLN A 298 4.08 -22.51 -1.14
CA GLN A 298 3.21 -22.56 -2.32
C GLN A 298 3.04 -21.19 -2.98
N GLN A 299 2.88 -20.13 -2.19
CA GLN A 299 2.74 -18.78 -2.70
C GLN A 299 4.03 -18.30 -3.40
N HIS A 300 5.20 -18.59 -2.83
CA HIS A 300 6.48 -18.31 -3.47
C HIS A 300 6.73 -19.13 -4.75
N GLU A 301 6.25 -20.37 -4.83
CA GLU A 301 6.32 -21.17 -6.06
C GLU A 301 5.45 -20.56 -7.17
N ILE A 302 4.23 -20.13 -6.84
CA ILE A 302 3.32 -19.46 -7.78
C ILE A 302 3.94 -18.15 -8.29
N GLU A 303 4.54 -17.35 -7.41
CA GLU A 303 5.22 -16.11 -7.80
C GLU A 303 6.42 -16.38 -8.72
N ARG A 304 7.23 -17.42 -8.43
CA ARG A 304 8.35 -17.83 -9.29
C ARG A 304 7.87 -18.26 -10.67
N GLU A 305 6.78 -19.01 -10.77
CA GLU A 305 6.19 -19.37 -12.06
C GLU A 305 5.66 -18.14 -12.83
N GLN A 306 4.98 -17.22 -12.15
CA GLN A 306 4.46 -15.99 -12.77
C GLN A 306 5.60 -15.14 -13.35
N GLN A 307 6.68 -14.94 -12.59
CA GLN A 307 7.86 -14.22 -13.07
C GLN A 307 8.52 -14.91 -14.27
N LYS A 308 8.54 -16.26 -14.30
CA LYS A 308 9.06 -17.01 -15.44
C LYS A 308 8.19 -16.80 -16.69
N ARG A 309 6.86 -16.89 -16.56
CA ARG A 309 5.91 -16.65 -17.66
C ARG A 309 6.01 -15.22 -18.18
N GLU A 310 6.16 -14.23 -17.30
CA GLU A 310 6.32 -12.83 -17.69
C GLU A 310 7.63 -12.59 -18.47
N LYS A 311 8.74 -13.17 -18.00
CA LYS A 311 10.04 -13.11 -18.73
C LYS A 311 9.93 -13.75 -20.12
N GLU A 312 9.30 -14.92 -20.23
CA GLU A 312 9.08 -15.58 -21.52
C GLU A 312 8.19 -14.75 -22.47
N LEU A 313 7.16 -14.08 -21.94
CA LEU A 313 6.29 -13.22 -22.75
C LEU A 313 7.03 -11.96 -23.24
N LEU A 314 7.85 -11.36 -22.38
CA LEU A 314 8.69 -10.21 -22.74
C LEU A 314 9.72 -10.59 -23.81
N GLU A 315 10.31 -11.79 -23.73
CA GLU A 315 11.25 -12.29 -24.72
C GLU A 315 10.56 -12.57 -26.06
N LYS A 316 9.37 -13.17 -26.06
CA LYS A 316 8.53 -13.33 -27.26
C LYS A 316 8.23 -11.99 -27.92
N GLN A 317 7.89 -10.97 -27.14
CA GLN A 317 7.61 -9.63 -27.67
C GLN A 317 8.86 -8.99 -28.30
N LYS A 318 10.03 -9.11 -27.65
CA LYS A 318 11.30 -8.61 -28.20
C LYS A 318 11.65 -9.30 -29.53
N ASN A 319 11.43 -10.61 -29.62
CA ASN A 319 11.68 -11.37 -30.83
C ASN A 319 10.74 -10.97 -31.96
N LEU A 320 9.46 -10.76 -31.66
CA LEU A 320 8.48 -10.25 -32.64
C LEU A 320 8.88 -8.86 -33.16
N SER A 321 9.33 -7.95 -32.29
CA SER A 321 9.82 -6.64 -32.72
C SER A 321 11.10 -6.72 -33.57
N ARG A 322 12.00 -7.67 -33.29
CA ARG A 322 13.19 -7.91 -34.13
C ARG A 322 12.80 -8.41 -35.51
N GLU A 323 11.86 -9.35 -35.59
CA GLU A 323 11.37 -9.88 -36.86
C GLU A 323 10.67 -8.80 -37.70
N GLN A 324 9.88 -7.93 -37.07
CA GLN A 324 9.26 -6.78 -37.74
C GLN A 324 10.30 -5.81 -38.32
N ARG A 325 11.33 -5.48 -37.54
CA ARG A 325 12.44 -4.63 -38.02
C ARG A 325 13.16 -5.26 -39.21
N GLN A 326 13.42 -6.57 -39.17
CA GLN A 326 14.04 -7.28 -40.29
C GLN A 326 13.17 -7.21 -41.55
N LYS A 327 11.86 -7.42 -41.44
CA LYS A 327 10.93 -7.29 -42.58
C LYS A 327 10.90 -5.87 -43.14
N GLU A 328 10.95 -4.86 -42.28
CA GLU A 328 11.02 -3.45 -42.70
C GLU A 328 12.34 -3.12 -43.41
N GLU A 329 13.46 -3.62 -42.88
CA GLU A 329 14.80 -3.48 -43.48
C GLU A 329 14.86 -4.16 -44.86
N GLU A 330 14.32 -5.36 -45.00
CA GLU A 330 14.20 -6.06 -46.28
C GLU A 330 13.34 -5.27 -47.29
N GLN A 331 12.18 -4.77 -46.85
CA GLN A 331 11.33 -3.93 -47.71
C GLN A 331 12.02 -2.62 -48.11
N ALA A 332 12.77 -2.00 -47.19
CA ALA A 332 13.55 -0.81 -47.49
C ALA A 332 14.65 -1.10 -48.52
N ALA A 333 15.35 -2.23 -48.39
CA ALA A 333 16.35 -2.68 -49.36
C ALA A 333 15.76 -2.85 -50.76
N ILE A 334 14.59 -3.48 -50.88
CA ILE A 334 13.86 -3.64 -52.16
C ILE A 334 13.53 -2.26 -52.76
N ARG A 335 13.02 -1.32 -51.95
CA ARG A 335 12.70 0.05 -52.41
C ARG A 335 13.95 0.79 -52.90
N ILE A 336 15.06 0.67 -52.20
CA ILE A 336 16.34 1.29 -52.57
C ILE A 336 16.84 0.70 -53.89
N GLN A 337 16.80 -0.62 -54.07
CA GLN A 337 17.18 -1.27 -55.33
C GLN A 337 16.32 -0.79 -56.50
N GLY A 338 15.00 -0.69 -56.30
CA GLY A 338 14.07 -0.14 -57.30
C GLY A 338 14.39 1.32 -57.66
N ALA A 339 14.68 2.15 -56.67
CA ALA A 339 15.07 3.55 -56.87
C ALA A 339 16.39 3.66 -57.66
N TYR A 340 17.38 2.81 -57.35
CA TYR A 340 18.66 2.79 -58.04
C TYR A 340 18.53 2.36 -59.51
N ARG A 341 17.70 1.34 -59.79
CA ARG A 341 17.37 0.92 -61.17
C ARG A 341 16.73 2.06 -61.96
N ASN A 342 15.79 2.78 -61.36
CA ASN A 342 15.14 3.93 -61.98
C ASN A 342 16.09 5.13 -62.17
N TYR A 343 17.00 5.38 -61.24
CA TYR A 343 18.04 6.41 -61.38
C TYR A 343 18.97 6.06 -62.56
N ARG A 344 19.44 4.81 -62.65
CA ARG A 344 20.29 4.34 -63.74
C ARG A 344 19.61 4.51 -65.11
N ASN A 345 18.32 4.17 -65.21
CA ASN A 345 17.55 4.34 -66.45
C ASN A 345 17.39 5.83 -66.82
N ARG A 346 17.08 6.69 -65.84
CA ARG A 346 16.99 8.14 -66.06
C ARG A 346 18.31 8.77 -66.48
N ARG A 347 19.43 8.30 -65.92
CA ARG A 347 20.77 8.74 -66.32
C ARG A 347 21.06 8.37 -67.78
N LYS A 348 20.84 7.12 -68.17
CA LYS A 348 20.98 6.67 -69.57
C LYS A 348 20.09 7.48 -70.53
N LEU A 349 18.87 7.81 -70.12
CA LEU A 349 17.96 8.63 -70.93
C LEU A 349 18.45 10.08 -71.07
N LYS A 350 19.01 10.67 -70.00
CA LYS A 350 19.63 12.00 -70.05
C LYS A 350 20.86 12.01 -70.94
N GLU A 351 21.73 11.00 -70.84
CA GLU A 351 22.90 10.83 -71.70
C GLU A 351 22.48 10.70 -73.17
N LYS A 352 21.44 9.91 -73.48
CA LYS A 352 20.87 9.82 -74.83
C LYS A 352 20.32 11.15 -75.33
N LYS A 353 19.55 11.87 -74.50
CA LYS A 353 19.01 13.21 -74.86
C LYS A 353 20.12 14.25 -75.06
N GLN A 354 21.19 14.18 -74.29
CA GLN A 354 22.36 15.05 -74.47
C GLN A 354 23.10 14.71 -75.76
N GLN A 355 23.25 13.44 -76.11
CA GLN A 355 23.82 13.03 -77.39
C GLN A 355 22.94 13.46 -78.58
N GLU A 356 21.63 13.32 -78.46
CA GLU A 356 20.66 13.76 -79.47
C GLU A 356 20.66 15.29 -79.62
N HIS A 357 20.69 16.04 -78.51
CA HIS A 357 20.84 17.50 -78.53
C HIS A 357 22.18 17.92 -79.14
N ALA A 358 23.28 17.24 -78.82
CA ALA A 358 24.58 17.52 -79.43
C ALA A 358 24.60 17.21 -80.93
N ALA A 359 23.95 16.12 -81.37
CA ALA A 359 23.81 15.77 -82.77
C ALA A 359 22.97 16.81 -83.53
N ASN A 360 21.83 17.22 -82.97
CA ASN A 360 20.97 18.26 -83.54
C ASN A 360 21.67 19.62 -83.56
N GLU A 361 22.48 19.94 -82.55
CA GLU A 361 23.28 21.18 -82.51
C GLU A 361 24.40 21.15 -83.56
N ILE A 362 25.06 20.00 -83.77
CA ILE A 362 26.04 19.83 -84.86
C ILE A 362 25.35 19.97 -86.22
N GLU A 363 24.16 19.40 -86.41
CA GLU A 363 23.39 19.55 -87.63
C GLU A 363 22.96 21.01 -87.85
N ARG A 364 22.53 21.70 -86.79
CA ARG A 364 22.21 23.14 -86.83
C ARG A 364 23.44 23.96 -87.21
N LEU A 365 24.58 23.71 -86.57
CA LEU A 365 25.84 24.40 -86.85
C LEU A 365 26.36 24.10 -88.27
N GLN A 366 26.16 22.88 -88.78
CA GLN A 366 26.47 22.55 -90.18
C GLN A 366 25.54 23.26 -91.16
N LYS A 367 24.26 23.42 -90.82
CA LYS A 367 23.28 24.17 -91.61
C LYS A 367 23.56 25.68 -91.56
N GLU A 368 23.90 26.21 -90.39
CA GLU A 368 24.38 27.58 -90.17
C GLU A 368 25.70 27.84 -90.88
N ALA A 369 26.63 26.88 -90.93
CA ALA A 369 27.88 27.03 -91.69
C ALA A 369 27.64 27.06 -93.21
N ARG A 370 26.65 26.32 -93.72
CA ARG A 370 26.21 26.39 -95.13
C ARG A 370 25.48 27.70 -95.42
N GLU A 371 24.68 28.21 -94.48
CA GLU A 371 24.06 29.54 -94.56
C GLU A 371 25.08 30.67 -94.45
N LEU A 372 26.08 30.57 -93.55
CA LEU A 372 27.18 31.52 -93.42
C LEU A 372 28.05 31.53 -94.67
N ALA A 373 28.31 30.39 -95.31
CA ALA A 373 28.97 30.35 -96.61
C ALA A 373 28.17 31.07 -97.72
N ARG A 374 26.84 31.15 -97.57
CA ARG A 374 25.93 31.88 -98.47
C ARG A 374 25.81 33.37 -98.11
N ARG A 375 25.75 33.72 -96.82
CA ARG A 375 25.73 35.11 -96.30
C ARG A 375 27.09 35.82 -96.40
N LYS A 376 28.20 35.09 -96.39
CA LYS A 376 29.55 35.64 -96.66
C LYS A 376 29.74 36.06 -98.13
N ALA A 377 28.77 35.75 -99.00
CA ALA A 377 28.67 36.30 -100.35
C ALA A 377 27.62 37.43 -100.49
N GLU A 378 26.85 37.73 -99.44
CA GLU A 378 25.73 38.69 -99.47
C GLU A 378 25.74 39.75 -98.33
N GLU A 379 26.72 39.77 -97.42
CA GLU A 379 26.82 40.76 -96.33
C GLU A 379 28.21 41.44 -96.27
N GLU A 380 28.54 42.23 -97.30
CA GLU A 380 29.04 43.58 -97.03
C GLU A 380 27.80 44.43 -96.70
N HIS A 381 27.83 45.12 -95.54
CA HIS A 381 26.83 46.08 -95.04
C HIS A 381 25.71 45.51 -94.14
N ILE A 382 25.90 45.62 -92.81
CA ILE A 382 25.01 46.25 -91.80
C ILE A 382 25.58 45.90 -90.41
N GLU A 383 26.61 46.66 -89.99
CA GLU A 383 26.84 46.94 -88.57
C GLU A 383 26.21 48.30 -88.32
N GLU A 384 25.01 48.34 -87.73
CA GLU A 384 24.50 49.48 -86.94
C GLU A 384 23.03 49.22 -86.58
N LEU A 385 22.80 48.46 -85.50
CA LEU A 385 21.57 48.47 -84.71
C LEU A 385 21.80 47.60 -83.46
N ASN A 386 22.32 48.19 -82.38
CA ASN A 386 21.99 47.80 -80.98
C ASN A 386 22.77 48.53 -79.87
N ALA A 387 23.38 49.69 -80.10
CA ALA A 387 24.03 50.43 -79.01
C ALA A 387 23.03 50.92 -77.93
N HIS A 388 21.80 51.27 -78.32
CA HIS A 388 20.79 51.84 -77.41
C HIS A 388 20.23 50.83 -76.39
N ASP A 389 19.93 49.61 -76.85
CA ASP A 389 19.37 48.58 -75.97
C ASP A 389 20.42 48.01 -75.01
N VAL A 390 21.68 47.96 -75.42
CA VAL A 390 22.81 47.61 -74.55
C VAL A 390 22.97 48.64 -73.42
N VAL A 391 22.85 49.94 -73.73
CA VAL A 391 22.93 51.00 -72.70
C VAL A 391 21.73 50.95 -71.74
N LYS A 392 20.51 50.73 -72.24
CA LYS A 392 19.32 50.56 -71.38
C LYS A 392 19.44 49.36 -70.45
N LEU A 393 19.87 48.20 -70.97
CA LEU A 393 20.07 46.99 -70.18
C LEU A 393 21.20 47.16 -69.15
N SER A 394 22.26 47.88 -69.51
CA SER A 394 23.36 48.19 -68.58
C SER A 394 22.88 49.07 -67.41
N ASN A 395 22.08 50.10 -67.67
CA ASN A 395 21.53 50.96 -66.62
C ASN A 395 20.56 50.20 -65.71
N HIS A 396 19.70 49.36 -66.28
CA HIS A 396 18.78 48.54 -65.48
C HIS A 396 19.52 47.52 -64.61
N LEU A 397 20.61 46.94 -65.13
CA LEU A 397 21.45 46.02 -64.37
C LEU A 397 22.09 46.71 -63.16
N GLU A 398 22.54 47.96 -63.31
CA GLU A 398 23.14 48.72 -62.21
C GLU A 398 22.09 49.10 -61.14
N GLU A 399 20.87 49.45 -61.56
CA GLU A 399 19.74 49.65 -60.65
C GLU A 399 19.41 48.37 -59.87
N LEU A 400 19.42 47.21 -60.52
CA LEU A 400 19.18 45.93 -59.84
C LEU A 400 20.30 45.58 -58.85
N LYS A 401 21.57 45.90 -59.16
CA LYS A 401 22.68 45.71 -58.22
C LYS A 401 22.53 46.58 -56.97
N THR A 402 22.21 47.86 -57.13
CA THR A 402 22.02 48.77 -55.98
C THR A 402 20.84 48.34 -55.11
N LYS A 403 19.71 47.95 -55.72
CA LYS A 403 18.57 47.36 -54.99
C LYS A 403 18.96 46.08 -54.24
N ARG A 404 19.75 45.20 -54.86
CA ARG A 404 20.25 43.99 -54.22
C ARG A 404 21.10 44.30 -53.00
N VAL A 405 22.05 45.23 -53.11
CA VAL A 405 22.92 45.63 -52.00
C VAL A 405 22.10 46.23 -50.85
N ALA A 406 21.11 47.08 -51.14
CA ALA A 406 20.22 47.63 -50.12
C ALA A 406 19.39 46.56 -49.40
N LEU A 407 18.86 45.58 -50.14
CA LEU A 407 18.13 44.44 -49.56
C LEU A 407 19.03 43.54 -48.72
N GLU A 408 20.28 43.29 -49.16
CA GLU A 408 21.26 42.53 -48.38
C GLU A 408 21.61 43.25 -47.06
N ALA A 409 21.77 44.57 -47.07
CA ALA A 409 21.98 45.38 -45.86
C ALA A 409 20.77 45.35 -44.89
N ALA A 410 19.55 45.42 -45.42
CA ALA A 410 18.33 45.30 -44.63
C ALA A 410 18.22 43.90 -43.99
N ARG A 411 18.53 42.85 -44.75
CA ARG A 411 18.57 41.47 -44.25
C ARG A 411 19.59 41.31 -43.11
N GLU A 412 20.78 41.89 -43.24
CA GLU A 412 21.78 41.84 -42.17
C GLU A 412 21.30 42.52 -40.89
N THR A 413 20.58 43.63 -41.00
CA THR A 413 20.02 44.35 -39.85
C THR A 413 19.01 43.49 -39.10
N ILE A 414 18.11 42.83 -39.84
CA ILE A 414 17.12 41.90 -39.25
C ILE A 414 17.83 40.72 -38.57
N ILE A 415 18.89 40.16 -39.18
CA ILE A 415 19.64 39.06 -38.58
C ILE A 415 20.32 39.49 -37.27
N ARG A 416 20.90 40.70 -37.22
CA ARG A 416 21.49 41.24 -35.98
C ARG A 416 20.43 41.42 -34.90
N GLN A 417 19.26 41.96 -35.24
CA GLN A 417 18.14 42.10 -34.30
C GLN A 417 17.65 40.73 -33.77
N MET A 418 17.52 39.74 -34.67
CA MET A 418 17.14 38.37 -34.28
C MET A 418 18.17 37.76 -33.32
N GLN A 419 19.48 37.91 -33.61
CA GLN A 419 20.54 37.41 -32.74
C GLN A 419 20.53 38.10 -31.36
N GLN A 420 20.29 39.41 -31.32
CA GLN A 420 20.16 40.15 -30.07
C GLN A 420 18.96 39.66 -29.23
N LEU A 421 17.80 39.42 -29.87
CA LEU A 421 16.63 38.85 -29.20
C LEU A 421 16.90 37.43 -28.69
N HIS A 422 17.56 36.58 -29.48
CA HIS A 422 17.96 35.24 -29.02
C HIS A 422 18.89 35.29 -27.80
N ALA A 423 19.85 36.22 -27.78
CA ALA A 423 20.72 36.43 -26.62
C ALA A 423 19.93 36.87 -25.38
N GLN A 424 18.98 37.81 -25.54
CA GLN A 424 18.11 38.24 -24.45
C GLN A 424 17.25 37.10 -23.89
N ILE A 425 16.66 36.28 -24.76
CA ILE A 425 15.87 35.11 -24.36
C ILE A 425 16.74 34.10 -23.60
N ALA A 426 17.97 33.86 -24.06
CA ALA A 426 18.91 32.95 -23.38
C ALA A 426 19.28 33.43 -21.97
N VAL A 427 19.46 34.74 -21.79
CA VAL A 427 19.69 35.36 -20.48
C VAL A 427 18.48 35.19 -19.57
N ARG A 428 17.27 35.57 -20.03
CA ARG A 428 16.03 35.41 -19.24
C ARG A 428 15.78 33.96 -18.82
N ARG A 429 15.97 33.00 -19.72
CA ARG A 429 15.86 31.56 -19.41
C ARG A 429 16.86 31.09 -18.35
N THR A 430 17.99 31.77 -18.19
CA THR A 430 18.97 31.43 -17.16
C THR A 430 18.56 32.05 -15.82
N GLU A 431 18.12 33.31 -15.83
CA GLU A 431 17.57 33.99 -14.65
C GLU A 431 16.34 33.25 -14.08
N GLU A 432 15.37 32.90 -14.92
CA GLU A 432 14.18 32.15 -14.52
C GLU A 432 14.52 30.79 -13.91
N ARG A 433 15.51 30.09 -14.49
CA ARG A 433 16.00 28.81 -13.98
C ARG A 433 16.62 28.96 -12.60
N ASP A 434 17.40 30.01 -12.38
CA ASP A 434 18.05 30.24 -11.08
C ASP A 434 17.05 30.71 -10.02
N LEU A 435 16.07 31.54 -10.38
CA LEU A 435 14.93 31.87 -9.52
C LEU A 435 14.12 30.63 -9.16
N TRP A 436 13.85 29.75 -10.12
CA TRP A 436 13.16 28.49 -9.86
C TRP A 436 13.96 27.59 -8.91
N LYS A 437 15.28 27.43 -9.14
CA LYS A 437 16.15 26.67 -8.22
C LYS A 437 16.12 27.23 -6.81
N GLN A 438 16.17 28.56 -6.67
CA GLN A 438 16.12 29.21 -5.36
C GLN A 438 14.79 28.94 -4.65
N LYS A 439 13.66 29.12 -5.35
CA LYS A 439 12.32 28.81 -4.81
C LYS A 439 12.19 27.34 -4.43
N TYR A 440 12.65 26.43 -5.29
CA TYR A 440 12.65 24.99 -5.03
C TYR A 440 13.48 24.64 -3.80
N LEU A 441 14.67 25.21 -3.64
CA LEU A 441 15.52 24.95 -2.47
C LEU A 441 14.90 25.49 -1.18
N ILE A 442 14.27 26.67 -1.21
CA ILE A 442 13.55 27.22 -0.06
C ILE A 442 12.39 26.30 0.31
N GLU A 443 11.59 25.88 -0.68
CA GLU A 443 10.43 25.04 -0.43
C GLU A 443 10.82 23.63 0.03
N LYS A 444 11.85 23.04 -0.57
CA LYS A 444 12.42 21.75 -0.15
C LYS A 444 12.92 21.78 1.30
N LYS A 445 13.47 22.89 1.76
CA LYS A 445 13.86 23.07 3.17
C LYS A 445 12.64 23.10 4.09
N LYS A 446 11.54 23.73 3.67
CA LYS A 446 10.28 23.75 4.44
C LYS A 446 9.63 22.37 4.50
N THR A 447 9.58 21.64 3.38
CA THR A 447 8.98 20.30 3.34
C THR A 447 9.75 19.32 4.20
N ALA A 448 11.08 19.34 4.19
CA ALA A 448 11.89 18.50 5.07
C ALA A 448 11.58 18.75 6.57
N ALA A 449 11.36 20.00 6.97
CA ALA A 449 10.98 20.33 8.34
C ALA A 449 9.56 19.84 8.70
N LEU A 450 8.64 19.85 7.74
CA LEU A 450 7.28 19.31 7.91
C LEU A 450 7.28 17.78 7.99
N GLU A 451 8.08 17.10 7.18
CA GLU A 451 8.26 15.64 7.25
C GLU A 451 8.79 15.20 8.61
N GLU A 452 9.82 15.89 9.13
CA GLU A 452 10.34 15.58 10.46
C GLU A 452 9.31 15.86 11.57
N ARG A 453 8.58 16.97 11.47
CA ARG A 453 7.48 17.26 12.42
C ARG A 453 6.37 16.20 12.35
N GLY A 454 6.01 15.75 11.15
CA GLY A 454 5.04 14.67 10.95
C GLY A 454 5.52 13.36 11.57
N ARG A 455 6.81 13.03 11.43
CA ARG A 455 7.43 11.85 12.05
C ARG A 455 7.36 11.91 13.58
N ILE A 456 7.66 13.07 14.17
CA ILE A 456 7.55 13.28 15.62
C ILE A 456 6.10 13.07 16.09
N THR A 457 5.13 13.72 15.43
CA THR A 457 3.71 13.58 15.81
C THR A 457 3.19 12.14 15.65
N LEU A 458 3.65 11.41 14.62
CA LEU A 458 3.31 9.99 14.46
C LEU A 458 3.89 9.14 15.59
N ASN A 459 5.11 9.44 16.03
CA ASN A 459 5.72 8.74 17.16
C ASN A 459 4.96 9.04 18.47
N ASP A 460 4.64 10.31 18.73
CA ASP A 460 3.84 10.72 19.89
C ASP A 460 2.44 10.04 19.88
N GLN A 461 1.82 9.91 18.71
CA GLN A 461 0.56 9.16 18.55
C GLN A 461 0.72 7.67 18.82
N SER A 462 1.84 7.07 18.41
CA SER A 462 2.15 5.67 18.73
C SER A 462 2.31 5.49 20.24
N ASP A 463 3.08 6.37 20.89
CA ASP A 463 3.35 6.31 22.32
C ASP A 463 2.04 6.46 23.13
N THR A 464 1.22 7.47 22.82
CA THR A 464 -0.09 7.66 23.44
C THR A 464 -1.05 6.48 23.22
N ASN A 465 -1.03 5.85 22.04
CA ASN A 465 -1.82 4.63 21.79
C ASN A 465 -1.35 3.45 22.64
N THR A 466 -0.03 3.27 22.81
CA THR A 466 0.50 2.22 23.68
C THR A 466 0.14 2.46 25.15
N GLU A 467 0.20 3.70 25.62
CA GLU A 467 -0.21 4.07 26.98
C GLU A 467 -1.71 3.84 27.19
N LEU A 468 -2.54 4.19 26.22
CA LEU A 468 -3.98 3.93 26.25
C LEU A 468 -4.27 2.43 26.35
N GLU A 469 -3.56 1.61 25.58
CA GLU A 469 -3.75 0.16 25.61
C GLU A 469 -3.30 -0.45 26.95
N GLN A 470 -2.19 0.03 27.51
CA GLN A 470 -1.78 -0.33 28.87
C GLN A 470 -2.81 0.12 29.92
N ALA A 471 -3.41 1.30 29.77
CA ALA A 471 -4.47 1.78 30.65
C ALA A 471 -5.73 0.90 30.57
N LYS A 472 -6.14 0.46 29.37
CA LYS A 472 -7.24 -0.50 29.19
C LYS A 472 -6.95 -1.83 29.87
N ILE A 473 -5.74 -2.37 29.74
CA ILE A 473 -5.34 -3.62 30.41
C ILE A 473 -5.43 -3.45 31.94
N ARG A 474 -4.90 -2.34 32.47
CA ARG A 474 -4.98 -2.02 33.91
C ARG A 474 -6.43 -1.92 34.39
N LEU A 475 -7.28 -1.24 33.63
CA LEU A 475 -8.70 -1.12 33.94
C LEU A 475 -9.40 -2.49 33.95
N ASN A 476 -9.16 -3.32 32.93
CA ASN A 476 -9.75 -4.66 32.83
C ASN A 476 -9.30 -5.59 33.98
N ASN A 477 -8.05 -5.47 34.42
CA ASN A 477 -7.58 -6.23 35.59
C ASN A 477 -8.24 -5.72 36.88
N SER A 478 -8.40 -4.40 37.01
CA SER A 478 -9.08 -3.78 38.16
C SER A 478 -10.56 -4.17 38.23
N THR A 479 -11.27 -4.23 37.11
CA THR A 479 -12.67 -4.66 37.07
C THR A 479 -12.83 -6.13 37.46
N LYS A 480 -11.93 -7.01 37.01
CA LYS A 480 -11.92 -8.42 37.42
C LYS A 480 -11.70 -8.57 38.93
N LEU A 481 -10.75 -7.85 39.50
CA LEU A 481 -10.51 -7.85 40.95
C LEU A 481 -11.73 -7.35 41.73
N ARG A 482 -12.38 -6.29 41.24
CA ARG A 482 -13.60 -5.78 41.85
C ARG A 482 -14.73 -6.81 41.81
N GLN A 483 -14.92 -7.47 40.67
CA GLN A 483 -15.96 -8.50 40.52
C GLN A 483 -15.68 -9.71 41.43
N GLN A 484 -14.42 -10.09 41.60
CA GLN A 484 -14.04 -11.11 42.59
C GLN A 484 -14.41 -10.67 44.01
N ALA A 485 -14.08 -9.45 44.41
CA ALA A 485 -14.44 -8.93 45.73
C ALA A 485 -15.97 -8.85 45.94
N GLU A 486 -16.73 -8.47 44.92
CA GLU A 486 -18.20 -8.47 44.96
C GLU A 486 -18.76 -9.89 45.16
N ASN A 487 -18.19 -10.89 44.49
CA ASN A 487 -18.55 -12.30 44.68
C ASN A 487 -18.22 -12.79 46.09
N GLU A 488 -17.05 -12.44 46.62
CA GLU A 488 -16.63 -12.78 48.00
C GLU A 488 -17.56 -12.13 49.04
N CYS A 489 -17.90 -10.85 48.88
CA CYS A 489 -18.86 -10.17 49.73
C CYS A 489 -20.24 -10.85 49.69
N HIS A 490 -20.73 -11.21 48.50
CA HIS A 490 -22.01 -11.92 48.36
C HIS A 490 -21.97 -13.30 49.05
N LEU A 491 -20.86 -14.02 48.97
CA LEU A 491 -20.69 -15.30 49.66
C LEU A 491 -20.77 -15.12 51.18
N LEU A 492 -20.06 -14.12 51.72
CA LEU A 492 -20.07 -13.79 53.14
C LEU A 492 -21.47 -13.34 53.62
N GLU A 493 -22.22 -12.61 52.79
CA GLU A 493 -23.61 -12.24 53.11
C GLU A 493 -24.53 -13.46 53.23
N GLU A 494 -24.40 -14.44 52.33
CA GLU A 494 -25.15 -15.69 52.42
C GLU A 494 -24.71 -16.54 53.63
N GLU A 495 -23.42 -16.60 53.95
CA GLU A 495 -22.94 -17.24 55.18
C GLU A 495 -23.52 -16.60 56.44
N LEU A 496 -23.53 -15.27 56.53
CA LEU A 496 -24.13 -14.54 57.65
C LEU A 496 -25.63 -14.81 57.77
N LYS A 497 -26.34 -14.90 56.64
CA LYS A 497 -27.77 -15.25 56.59
C LYS A 497 -28.02 -16.67 57.09
N GLN A 498 -27.17 -17.63 56.71
CA GLN A 498 -27.21 -19.00 57.23
C GLN A 498 -26.95 -19.05 58.74
N ILE A 499 -25.94 -18.31 59.23
CA ILE A 499 -25.64 -18.21 60.65
C ILE A 499 -26.84 -17.64 61.42
N ARG A 500 -27.47 -16.57 60.91
CA ARG A 500 -28.70 -16.00 61.51
C ARG A 500 -29.84 -17.01 61.56
N LEU A 501 -30.05 -17.78 60.49
CA LEU A 501 -31.08 -18.82 60.44
C LEU A 501 -30.81 -19.93 61.48
N ASN A 502 -29.55 -20.37 61.57
CA ASN A 502 -29.12 -21.38 62.53
C ASN A 502 -29.27 -20.91 63.98
N MET A 503 -28.92 -19.65 64.27
CA MET A 503 -29.12 -19.02 65.57
C MET A 503 -30.61 -18.99 65.95
N SER A 504 -31.48 -18.56 65.04
CA SER A 504 -32.93 -18.57 65.28
C SER A 504 -33.48 -19.99 65.53
N ASN A 505 -33.00 -20.98 64.78
CA ASN A 505 -33.35 -22.39 65.00
C ASN A 505 -32.89 -22.92 66.37
N LEU A 506 -31.72 -22.49 66.85
CA LEU A 506 -31.20 -22.83 68.18
C LEU A 506 -32.00 -22.15 69.29
N GLU A 507 -32.38 -20.88 69.13
CA GLU A 507 -33.27 -20.17 70.06
C GLU A 507 -34.63 -20.86 70.18
N ASN A 508 -35.21 -21.27 69.05
CA ASN A 508 -36.47 -22.04 69.01
C ASN A 508 -36.34 -23.41 69.70
N ARG A 509 -35.19 -24.10 69.55
CA ARG A 509 -34.92 -25.35 70.28
C ARG A 509 -34.69 -25.14 71.79
N SER A 510 -34.13 -24.01 72.17
CA SER A 510 -33.85 -23.66 73.57
C SER A 510 -35.13 -23.30 74.32
N SER A 511 -36.03 -22.55 73.68
CA SER A 511 -37.36 -22.24 74.19
C SER A 511 -38.26 -23.49 74.28
N SER A 512 -38.16 -24.42 73.32
CA SER A 512 -38.82 -25.74 73.39
C SER A 512 -38.35 -26.59 74.60
N LYS A 513 -37.07 -26.53 74.97
CA LYS A 513 -36.55 -27.24 76.18
C LYS A 513 -36.98 -26.61 77.50
N GLN A 514 -37.22 -25.30 77.54
CA GLN A 514 -37.81 -24.63 78.70
C GLN A 514 -39.30 -24.99 78.85
N SER A 515 -40.05 -25.17 77.76
CA SER A 515 -41.46 -25.62 77.83
C SER A 515 -41.61 -27.06 78.35
N SER A 516 -40.66 -27.96 78.11
CA SER A 516 -40.66 -29.33 78.66
C SER A 516 -40.18 -29.42 80.13
N SER A 517 -39.53 -28.37 80.65
CA SER A 517 -39.12 -28.27 82.06
C SER A 517 -40.22 -27.65 82.96
N VAL A 518 -41.14 -26.88 82.36
CA VAL A 518 -42.23 -26.20 83.09
C VAL A 518 -43.43 -27.13 83.40
N GLN A 519 -43.52 -28.32 82.81
CA GLN A 519 -44.54 -29.32 83.20
C GLN A 519 -44.13 -30.24 84.37
N GLN A 520 -42.92 -30.11 84.92
CA GLN A 520 -42.46 -30.96 86.03
C GLN A 520 -41.96 -30.14 87.22
N LYS A 521 -42.68 -29.08 87.60
CA LYS A 521 -42.50 -28.37 88.87
C LYS A 521 -43.77 -27.61 89.30
N GLN A 522 -44.94 -28.25 89.21
CA GLN A 522 -46.12 -27.84 89.97
C GLN A 522 -46.22 -28.66 91.25
N GLN A 523 -45.45 -28.27 92.27
CA GLN A 523 -45.73 -28.51 93.69
C GLN A 523 -44.55 -27.91 94.46
N ILE A 524 -44.70 -26.69 94.95
CA ILE A 524 -44.20 -26.21 96.25
C ILE A 524 -44.82 -24.82 96.45
N LYS A 525 -45.44 -24.67 97.63
CA LYS A 525 -46.19 -23.51 98.13
C LYS A 525 -45.30 -22.26 98.23
N PRO A 526 -45.85 -21.05 98.04
CA PRO A 526 -45.13 -19.83 98.34
C PRO A 526 -45.05 -19.62 99.86
N ILE A 527 -43.82 -19.50 100.37
CA ILE A 527 -43.52 -18.90 101.66
C ILE A 527 -43.19 -17.43 101.36
N SER A 528 -44.03 -16.53 101.88
CA SER A 528 -43.73 -15.11 101.94
C SER A 528 -42.54 -14.88 102.87
N LEU A 529 -41.56 -14.09 102.45
CA LEU A 529 -40.67 -13.39 103.36
C LEU A 529 -40.21 -12.08 102.70
N ASP A 530 -40.52 -11.00 103.40
CA ASP A 530 -39.89 -9.68 103.33
C ASP A 530 -38.36 -9.76 103.19
N ILE A 531 -37.77 -8.72 102.59
CA ILE A 531 -36.77 -7.82 103.22
C ILE A 531 -36.17 -6.90 102.14
N THR A 532 -36.61 -5.65 102.20
CA THR A 532 -35.87 -4.38 102.35
C THR A 532 -34.33 -4.31 102.14
N LEU A 533 -33.90 -3.10 101.74
CA LEU A 533 -32.56 -2.44 101.80
C LEU A 533 -31.75 -2.47 100.49
N GLN A 534 -31.66 -1.33 99.78
CA GLN A 534 -30.69 -0.22 99.99
C GLN A 534 -29.25 -0.63 99.70
N TYR A 535 -28.70 -0.23 98.54
CA TYR A 535 -27.88 0.98 98.40
C TYR A 535 -27.61 1.28 96.92
#